data_AF-A0AA35LPV3-F1
#
_entry.id   AF-A0AA35LPV3-F1
#
_cell.length_a   1.000
_cell.length_b   1.000
_cell.length_c   1.000
_cell.angle_alpha   90.00
_cell.angle_beta   90.00
_cell.angle_gamma   90.00
#
_symmetry.space_group_name_H-M   'P 1'
#
loop_
_entity.id
_entity.type
_entity.pdbx_description
1 polymer ?
#
loop_
_entity_poly.entity_id
_entity_poly.type
_entity_poly.pdbx_seq_one_letter_code
_entity_poly.pdbx_strand_id
1 'polypeptide(L)'
;MNSTLANPTVDDFGAITPVERGALKDSEAHRESVPIWQPFWLRKSVLVGFLCWFLCCTITLLILLLLSNRDGGIGSANQELGCLYRFARLQECTDAVFKVFTLVAVLLSRVELQVLRYYPWALIQYSDSCNPKAYHLNYSSTILPMVLFRSFQRKHVLVALIISSLIILRIQIVLSPALFLWGPQQRSQPASVEIFDSFDISAAPDEAGPEFIYNQHAVEQFDMELPFGIAKNGAYQTFEIRNQGNTTRGTFDKPLKVIVDGLFIDMKCLSMIDYHTTVVYVPDYHNATTFNITIDFEFESCDPPVRDYVNYLRMKYEDPIPIWWAKTFEQPPCPLLPQENKQLAYFDQCTAMICSSTAGLSKVEFFDDGFITNLTVIPDQTFILVKSDLWHMMGNSLSATVEDQTPVYRTKDGLQYVKFVNKLRK
;
A
#
# COMPACT_ATOMS: atom_id res chain seq x y z
N MET A 1 -13.96 -78.26 -41.71
CA MET A 1 -13.15 -79.49 -41.71
C MET A 1 -12.64 -79.70 -40.30
N ASN A 2 -13.20 -80.71 -39.64
CA ASN A 2 -12.94 -81.12 -38.27
C ASN A 2 -11.50 -81.64 -38.13
N SER A 3 -10.83 -81.26 -37.05
CA SER A 3 -9.68 -82.01 -36.52
C SER A 3 -9.78 -82.07 -35.00
N THR A 4 -10.48 -83.12 -34.58
CA THR A 4 -10.48 -83.77 -33.26
C THR A 4 -9.17 -84.51 -33.05
N LEU A 5 -8.46 -84.26 -31.95
CA LEU A 5 -7.37 -85.08 -31.35
C LEU A 5 -7.06 -84.42 -29.99
N ALA A 6 -6.84 -85.07 -28.86
CA ALA A 6 -7.17 -86.39 -28.34
C ALA A 6 -7.07 -86.20 -26.82
N ASN A 7 -7.97 -86.83 -26.07
CA ASN A 7 -8.04 -86.76 -24.62
C ASN A 7 -7.22 -87.92 -24.04
N PRO A 8 -6.17 -87.71 -23.21
CA PRO A 8 -5.58 -88.79 -22.45
C PRO A 8 -6.33 -88.97 -21.12
N THR A 9 -7.07 -90.07 -21.04
CA THR A 9 -7.48 -90.71 -19.79
C THR A 9 -6.25 -91.26 -19.09
N VAL A 10 -5.95 -90.76 -17.90
CA VAL A 10 -5.08 -91.42 -16.93
C VAL A 10 -5.90 -91.59 -15.66
N ASP A 11 -6.53 -92.74 -15.56
CA ASP A 11 -6.93 -93.32 -14.30
C ASP A 11 -5.69 -93.68 -13.48
N ASP A 12 -5.89 -93.67 -12.16
CA ASP A 12 -5.14 -94.45 -11.17
C ASP A 12 -3.85 -93.82 -10.59
N PHE A 13 -4.03 -92.99 -9.55
CA PHE A 13 -3.13 -93.02 -8.40
C PHE A 13 -3.90 -92.71 -7.10
N GLY A 14 -4.16 -93.77 -6.33
CA GLY A 14 -3.95 -93.77 -4.88
C GLY A 14 -5.03 -93.12 -4.03
N ALA A 15 -5.99 -93.95 -3.59
CA ALA A 15 -6.74 -93.68 -2.37
C ALA A 15 -5.77 -93.56 -1.18
N ILE A 16 -5.62 -92.34 -0.66
CA ILE A 16 -4.88 -92.05 0.57
C ILE A 16 -5.63 -92.72 1.74
N THR A 17 -4.99 -93.72 2.35
CA THR A 17 -5.52 -94.41 3.52
C THR A 17 -5.55 -93.47 4.74
N PRO A 18 -6.42 -93.70 5.76
CA PRO A 18 -6.63 -92.77 6.87
C PRO A 18 -5.47 -92.69 7.87
N VAL A 19 -4.37 -93.43 7.64
CA VAL A 19 -3.26 -93.60 8.58
C VAL A 19 -2.19 -92.50 8.42
N GLU A 20 -2.12 -91.84 7.26
CA GLU A 20 -1.18 -90.73 7.03
C GLU A 20 -1.70 -89.35 7.47
N ARG A 21 -2.91 -89.27 8.03
CA ARG A 21 -3.47 -88.02 8.56
C ARG A 21 -2.98 -87.71 9.99
N GLY A 22 -2.35 -88.67 10.65
CA GLY A 22 -1.75 -88.50 11.98
C GLY A 22 -0.33 -87.94 11.96
N ALA A 23 0.46 -88.24 10.92
CA ALA A 23 1.88 -87.84 10.86
C ALA A 23 2.11 -86.43 10.27
N LEU A 24 1.11 -85.84 9.60
CA LEU A 24 1.18 -84.48 9.08
C LEU A 24 0.71 -83.41 10.07
N LYS A 25 0.19 -83.80 11.23
CA LYS A 25 -0.28 -82.87 12.28
C LYS A 25 0.82 -82.48 13.27
N ASP A 26 1.89 -83.27 13.36
CA ASP A 26 3.04 -83.00 14.23
C ASP A 26 4.18 -82.25 13.52
N SER A 27 4.07 -82.02 12.20
CA SER A 27 5.03 -81.21 11.42
C SER A 27 4.71 -79.70 11.42
N GLU A 28 3.56 -79.29 11.97
CA GLU A 28 3.20 -77.86 12.10
C GLU A 28 3.70 -77.21 13.41
N ALA A 29 4.17 -78.00 14.39
CA ALA A 29 4.52 -77.47 15.71
C ALA A 29 5.97 -76.95 15.84
N HIS A 30 6.83 -77.19 14.85
CA HIS A 30 8.20 -76.66 14.79
C HIS A 30 8.50 -76.05 13.41
N ARG A 31 7.66 -75.10 12.96
CA ARG A 31 8.20 -74.00 12.15
C ARG A 31 9.06 -73.16 13.09
N GLU A 32 10.33 -73.58 13.25
CA GLU A 32 11.38 -72.70 13.75
C GLU A 32 11.24 -71.38 12.99
N SER A 33 10.86 -70.33 13.70
CA SER A 33 10.73 -69.00 13.14
C SER A 33 12.11 -68.59 12.67
N VAL A 34 12.41 -68.84 11.39
CA VAL A 34 13.64 -68.39 10.74
C VAL A 34 13.73 -66.91 11.08
N PRO A 35 14.77 -66.46 11.80
CA PRO A 35 14.87 -65.08 12.21
C PRO A 35 14.92 -64.22 10.95
N ILE A 36 13.77 -63.62 10.61
CA ILE A 36 13.66 -62.70 9.50
C ILE A 36 14.54 -61.52 9.88
N TRP A 37 15.70 -61.44 9.24
CA TRP A 37 16.65 -60.36 9.45
C TRP A 37 15.95 -59.03 9.10
N GLN A 38 15.51 -58.32 10.13
CA GLN A 38 14.98 -56.97 10.01
C GLN A 38 16.07 -55.98 10.42
N PRO A 39 16.53 -55.12 9.50
CA PRO A 39 17.49 -54.09 9.86
C PRO A 39 16.88 -53.19 10.94
N PHE A 40 17.71 -52.77 11.89
CA PHE A 40 17.29 -52.00 13.07
C PHE A 40 16.42 -50.78 12.74
N TRP A 41 16.73 -50.09 11.64
CA TRP A 41 16.02 -48.91 11.12
C TRP A 41 14.58 -49.18 10.67
N LEU A 42 14.23 -50.44 10.39
CA LEU A 42 12.90 -50.84 9.93
C LEU A 42 11.97 -51.32 11.06
N ARG A 43 12.46 -51.31 12.31
CA ARG A 43 11.66 -51.66 13.47
C ARG A 43 10.53 -50.64 13.66
N LYS A 44 9.32 -51.12 13.92
CA LYS A 44 8.13 -50.29 14.14
C LYS A 44 8.36 -49.22 15.20
N SER A 45 9.07 -49.54 16.29
CA SER A 45 9.36 -48.60 17.37
C SER A 45 10.22 -47.42 16.93
N VAL A 46 11.25 -47.67 16.09
CA VAL A 46 12.14 -46.62 15.58
C VAL A 46 11.36 -45.70 14.63
N LEU A 47 10.53 -46.29 13.77
CA LEU A 47 9.71 -45.55 12.83
C LEU A 47 8.64 -44.68 13.52
N VAL A 48 7.99 -45.20 14.57
CA VAL A 48 7.07 -44.44 15.40
C VAL A 48 7.81 -43.31 16.13
N GLY A 49 9.04 -43.54 16.59
CA GLY A 49 9.91 -42.52 17.17
C GLY A 49 10.18 -41.36 16.20
N PHE A 50 10.59 -41.67 14.97
CA PHE A 50 10.80 -40.66 13.93
C PHE A 50 9.51 -39.88 13.59
N LEU A 51 8.38 -40.57 13.46
CA LEU A 51 7.09 -39.92 13.20
C LEU A 51 6.71 -38.95 14.33
N CYS A 52 6.85 -39.38 15.59
CA CYS A 52 6.57 -38.55 16.76
C CYS A 52 7.50 -37.33 16.82
N TRP A 53 8.79 -37.52 16.55
CA TRP A 53 9.78 -36.45 16.46
C TRP A 53 9.40 -35.42 15.39
N PHE A 54 9.09 -35.87 14.16
CA PHE A 54 8.67 -34.97 13.11
C PHE A 54 7.36 -34.24 13.46
N LEU A 55 6.37 -34.91 14.04
CA LEU A 55 5.15 -34.23 14.50
C LEU A 55 5.44 -33.14 15.54
N CYS A 56 6.32 -33.39 16.50
CA CYS A 56 6.74 -32.41 17.48
C CYS A 56 7.40 -31.18 16.83
N CYS A 57 8.30 -31.39 15.87
CA CYS A 57 8.92 -30.29 15.11
C CYS A 57 7.89 -29.49 14.31
N THR A 58 6.90 -30.13 13.69
CA THR A 58 5.84 -29.44 12.95
C THR A 58 4.98 -28.57 13.86
N ILE A 59 4.59 -29.09 15.03
CA ILE A 59 3.82 -28.33 16.02
C ILE A 59 4.63 -27.12 16.49
N THR A 60 5.93 -27.30 16.75
CA THR A 60 6.83 -26.22 17.15
C THR A 60 6.92 -25.12 16.09
N LEU A 61 7.08 -25.50 14.81
CA LEU A 61 7.08 -24.55 13.69
C LEU A 61 5.75 -23.80 13.56
N LEU A 62 4.62 -24.49 13.75
CA LEU A 62 3.31 -23.85 13.71
C LEU A 62 3.13 -22.84 14.83
N ILE A 63 3.57 -23.18 16.05
CA ILE A 63 3.55 -22.26 17.20
C ILE A 63 4.42 -21.04 16.91
N LEU A 64 5.63 -21.23 16.38
CA LEU A 64 6.52 -20.12 15.99
C LEU A 64 5.88 -19.23 14.92
N LEU A 65 5.17 -19.81 13.95
CA LEU A 65 4.48 -19.05 12.92
C LEU A 65 3.36 -18.19 13.50
N LEU A 66 2.55 -18.77 14.40
CA LEU A 66 1.48 -18.05 15.08
C LEU A 66 2.03 -16.94 15.98
N LEU A 67 3.11 -17.21 16.71
CA LEU A 67 3.78 -16.22 17.54
C LEU A 67 4.39 -15.10 16.69
N SER A 68 5.04 -15.44 15.57
CA SER A 68 5.58 -14.48 14.60
C SER A 68 4.49 -13.56 14.06
N ASN A 69 3.33 -14.11 13.70
CA ASN A 69 2.22 -13.33 13.17
C ASN A 69 1.58 -12.44 14.25
N ARG A 70 1.57 -12.88 15.51
CA ARG A 70 1.02 -12.10 16.63
C ARG A 70 1.94 -10.96 17.06
N ASP A 71 3.24 -11.22 17.13
CA ASP A 71 4.20 -10.30 17.72
C ASP A 71 4.97 -9.48 16.65
N GLY A 72 4.65 -9.70 15.37
CA GLY A 72 5.20 -8.96 14.23
C GLY A 72 6.65 -9.33 13.91
N GLY A 73 6.93 -10.64 13.93
CA GLY A 73 8.25 -11.21 13.74
C GLY A 73 8.82 -11.80 15.03
N ILE A 74 9.71 -12.79 14.88
CA ILE A 74 10.35 -13.50 16.01
C ILE A 74 11.56 -12.72 16.57
N GLY A 75 12.06 -11.72 15.83
CA GLY A 75 13.15 -10.87 16.29
C GLY A 75 13.33 -9.63 15.41
N SER A 76 13.65 -8.50 16.05
CA SER A 76 14.06 -7.27 15.37
C SER A 76 15.57 -7.28 15.16
N ALA A 77 16.01 -7.27 13.91
CA ALA A 77 17.41 -7.04 13.60
C ALA A 77 17.64 -5.54 13.40
N ASN A 78 18.52 -4.94 14.22
CA ASN A 78 18.89 -3.54 14.05
C ASN A 78 19.56 -3.34 12.68
N GLN A 79 19.06 -2.38 11.90
CA GLN A 79 19.52 -2.08 10.54
C GLN A 79 21.02 -1.74 10.45
N GLU A 80 21.61 -1.19 11.53
CA GLU A 80 23.03 -0.80 11.55
C GLU A 80 24.02 -1.99 11.49
N LEU A 81 23.58 -3.20 11.87
CA LEU A 81 24.34 -4.44 11.68
C LEU A 81 23.87 -5.23 10.44
N GLY A 82 22.94 -4.67 9.67
CA GLY A 82 22.19 -5.36 8.61
C GLY A 82 23.06 -5.89 7.47
N CYS A 83 24.18 -5.25 7.17
CA CYS A 83 25.08 -5.73 6.10
C CYS A 83 25.92 -6.94 6.55
N LEU A 84 26.43 -6.94 7.78
CA LEU A 84 27.17 -8.08 8.33
C LEU A 84 26.26 -9.27 8.67
N TYR A 85 25.03 -9.01 9.11
CA TYR A 85 24.07 -10.06 9.42
C TYR A 85 23.45 -10.71 8.17
N ARG A 86 23.27 -9.95 7.08
CA ARG A 86 22.78 -10.47 5.79
C ARG A 86 23.73 -11.48 5.14
N PHE A 87 25.04 -11.31 5.30
CA PHE A 87 26.03 -12.15 4.60
C PHE A 87 26.71 -13.21 5.46
N ALA A 88 26.82 -13.04 6.79
CA ALA A 88 27.81 -13.82 7.54
C ALA A 88 27.29 -14.78 8.62
N ARG A 89 26.03 -14.71 9.08
CA ARG A 89 25.64 -15.48 10.29
C ARG A 89 24.30 -16.21 10.26
N LEU A 90 23.33 -15.78 9.45
CA LEU A 90 22.04 -16.47 9.37
C LEU A 90 21.97 -17.50 8.26
N GLN A 91 22.63 -17.27 7.12
CA GLN A 91 22.69 -18.25 6.05
C GLN A 91 23.32 -19.57 6.53
N GLU A 92 24.26 -19.54 7.46
CA GLU A 92 24.83 -20.76 8.04
C GLU A 92 23.86 -21.51 8.98
N CYS A 93 23.03 -20.81 9.76
CA CYS A 93 22.09 -21.45 10.69
C CYS A 93 20.79 -21.93 10.04
N THR A 94 20.18 -21.14 9.13
CA THR A 94 18.99 -21.60 8.40
C THR A 94 19.34 -22.67 7.38
N ASP A 95 20.52 -22.57 6.74
CA ASP A 95 21.03 -23.69 5.95
C ASP A 95 21.24 -24.93 6.81
N ALA A 96 21.74 -24.81 8.05
CA ALA A 96 22.02 -25.99 8.87
C ALA A 96 20.74 -26.80 9.13
N VAL A 97 19.64 -26.14 9.52
CA VAL A 97 18.36 -26.83 9.76
C VAL A 97 17.81 -27.45 8.47
N PHE A 98 17.82 -26.71 7.37
CA PHE A 98 17.39 -27.22 6.07
C PHE A 98 18.26 -28.39 5.58
N LYS A 99 19.59 -28.29 5.71
CA LYS A 99 20.57 -29.32 5.33
C LYS A 99 20.37 -30.59 6.17
N VAL A 100 20.10 -30.46 7.48
CA VAL A 100 19.81 -31.61 8.34
C VAL A 100 18.51 -32.30 7.90
N PHE A 101 17.42 -31.57 7.70
CA PHE A 101 16.17 -32.17 7.21
C PHE A 101 16.33 -32.80 5.83
N THR A 102 17.09 -32.17 4.93
CA THR A 102 17.38 -32.70 3.59
C THR A 102 18.22 -33.98 3.65
N LEU A 103 19.25 -34.03 4.51
CA LEU A 103 20.07 -35.22 4.71
C LEU A 103 19.23 -36.39 5.25
N VAL A 104 18.39 -36.11 6.26
CA VAL A 104 17.45 -37.09 6.81
C VAL A 104 16.46 -37.54 5.74
N ALA A 105 15.98 -36.65 4.88
CA ALA A 105 15.09 -37.00 3.78
C ALA A 105 15.76 -37.91 2.75
N VAL A 106 17.04 -37.68 2.41
CA VAL A 106 17.81 -38.54 1.51
C VAL A 106 17.97 -39.93 2.11
N LEU A 107 18.31 -40.03 3.41
CA LEU A 107 18.43 -41.31 4.11
C LEU A 107 17.08 -42.05 4.15
N LEU A 108 15.99 -41.33 4.46
CA LEU A 108 14.65 -41.93 4.54
C LEU A 108 14.11 -42.32 3.16
N SER A 109 14.48 -41.62 2.09
CA SER A 109 14.14 -41.98 0.70
C SER A 109 14.77 -43.32 0.30
N ARG A 110 15.97 -43.64 0.81
CA ARG A 110 16.57 -44.98 0.62
C ARG A 110 15.77 -46.07 1.33
N VAL A 111 15.31 -45.79 2.55
CA VAL A 111 14.46 -46.71 3.32
C VAL A 111 13.12 -46.92 2.61
N GLU A 112 12.51 -45.85 2.09
CA GLU A 112 11.29 -45.92 1.28
C GLU A 112 11.48 -46.85 0.07
N LEU A 113 12.52 -46.64 -0.74
CA LEU A 113 12.79 -47.47 -1.92
C LEU A 113 12.98 -48.94 -1.56
N GLN A 114 13.70 -49.23 -0.46
CA GLN A 114 13.87 -50.60 0.01
C GLN A 114 12.54 -51.21 0.43
N VAL A 115 11.75 -50.51 1.25
CA VAL A 115 10.45 -51.04 1.67
C VAL A 115 9.54 -51.24 0.46
N LEU A 116 9.37 -50.26 -0.41
CA LEU A 116 8.50 -50.40 -1.58
C LEU A 116 8.93 -51.53 -2.51
N ARG A 117 10.24 -51.80 -2.63
CA ARG A 117 10.77 -52.91 -3.44
C ARG A 117 10.57 -54.28 -2.79
N TYR A 118 10.77 -54.40 -1.48
CA TYR A 118 10.69 -55.69 -0.76
C TYR A 118 9.29 -56.02 -0.25
N TYR A 119 8.40 -55.02 -0.13
CA TYR A 119 7.06 -55.20 0.43
C TYR A 119 6.19 -56.22 -0.33
N PRO A 120 6.17 -56.26 -1.69
CA PRO A 120 5.40 -57.26 -2.42
C PRO A 120 5.83 -58.69 -2.09
N TRP A 121 7.13 -58.91 -1.94
CA TRP A 121 7.70 -60.22 -1.60
C TRP A 121 7.37 -60.63 -0.17
N ALA A 122 7.41 -59.69 0.78
CA ALA A 122 7.01 -59.93 2.16
C ALA A 122 5.51 -60.30 2.29
N LEU A 123 4.66 -59.75 1.42
CA LEU A 123 3.24 -60.11 1.38
C LEU A 123 3.01 -61.55 0.92
N ILE A 124 3.75 -62.00 -0.11
CA ILE A 124 3.63 -63.36 -0.65
C ILE A 124 4.03 -64.41 0.38
N GLN A 125 5.02 -64.12 1.23
CA GLN A 125 5.45 -65.04 2.30
C GLN A 125 4.42 -65.22 3.41
N TYR A 126 3.61 -64.19 3.70
CA TYR A 126 2.61 -64.22 4.78
C TYR A 126 1.21 -64.66 4.31
N SER A 127 0.92 -64.59 3.01
CA SER A 127 -0.36 -65.06 2.48
C SER A 127 -0.25 -66.53 2.07
N ASP A 128 -0.68 -67.46 2.93
CA ASP A 128 -0.78 -68.90 2.62
C ASP A 128 -1.76 -69.22 1.48
N SER A 129 -2.50 -68.22 0.98
CA SER A 129 -3.35 -68.32 -0.21
C SER A 129 -2.90 -67.31 -1.27
N CYS A 130 -2.56 -67.81 -2.45
CA CYS A 130 -2.19 -67.01 -3.62
C CYS A 130 -3.39 -66.16 -4.07
N ASN A 131 -3.61 -65.01 -3.41
CA ASN A 131 -4.70 -64.11 -3.75
C ASN A 131 -4.27 -63.25 -4.95
N PRO A 132 -4.88 -63.41 -6.15
CA PRO A 132 -4.43 -62.73 -7.37
C PRO A 132 -4.48 -61.20 -7.26
N LYS A 133 -5.25 -60.65 -6.31
CA LYS A 133 -5.32 -59.21 -6.03
C LYS A 133 -4.05 -58.65 -5.35
N ALA A 134 -3.22 -59.49 -4.73
CA ALA A 134 -1.95 -59.08 -4.13
C ALA A 134 -0.87 -58.81 -5.21
N TYR A 135 -0.95 -59.50 -6.34
CA TYR A 135 0.05 -59.42 -7.42
C TYR A 135 0.00 -58.12 -8.23
N HIS A 136 -1.17 -57.47 -8.30
CA HIS A 136 -1.35 -56.22 -9.06
C HIS A 136 -0.98 -54.94 -8.29
N LEU A 137 -0.39 -55.06 -7.10
CA LEU A 137 -0.14 -53.91 -6.24
C LEU A 137 1.20 -53.26 -6.56
N ASN A 138 1.22 -52.43 -7.61
CA ASN A 138 2.41 -51.68 -7.97
C ASN A 138 2.47 -50.35 -7.21
N TYR A 139 3.23 -50.32 -6.11
CA TYR A 139 3.42 -49.11 -5.31
C TYR A 139 4.44 -48.13 -5.91
N SER A 140 5.34 -48.58 -6.79
CA SER A 140 6.43 -47.74 -7.31
C SER A 140 5.97 -46.71 -8.35
N SER A 141 4.84 -46.94 -9.01
CA SER A 141 4.29 -46.06 -10.05
C SER A 141 3.24 -45.07 -9.55
N THR A 142 2.86 -45.14 -8.26
CA THR A 142 1.76 -44.33 -7.70
C THR A 142 2.32 -43.15 -6.92
N ILE A 143 1.70 -41.98 -7.05
CA ILE A 143 2.05 -40.78 -6.27
C ILE A 143 1.92 -41.04 -4.75
N LEU A 144 2.86 -40.52 -3.94
CA LEU A 144 2.97 -40.81 -2.49
C LEU A 144 1.66 -40.65 -1.70
N PRO A 145 0.84 -39.60 -1.89
CA PRO A 145 -0.40 -39.43 -1.12
C PRO A 145 -1.40 -40.56 -1.40
N MET A 146 -1.44 -41.05 -2.64
CA MET A 146 -2.33 -42.13 -3.03
C MET A 146 -1.81 -43.49 -2.54
N VAL A 147 -0.49 -43.67 -2.44
CA VAL A 147 0.13 -44.81 -1.77
C VAL A 147 -0.25 -44.84 -0.28
N LEU A 148 -0.21 -43.69 0.41
CA LEU A 148 -0.61 -43.59 1.81
C LEU A 148 -2.06 -44.03 2.02
N PHE A 149 -2.98 -43.47 1.22
CA PHE A 149 -4.41 -43.78 1.31
C PHE A 149 -4.69 -45.27 1.06
N ARG A 150 -4.10 -45.84 0.00
CA ARG A 150 -4.24 -47.28 -0.31
C ARG A 150 -3.60 -48.17 0.75
N SER A 151 -2.47 -47.77 1.31
CA SER A 151 -1.77 -48.49 2.37
C SER A 151 -2.62 -48.54 3.65
N PHE A 152 -3.29 -47.44 4.00
CA PHE A 152 -4.19 -47.37 5.15
C PHE A 152 -5.42 -48.27 4.95
N GLN A 153 -6.06 -48.22 3.78
CA GLN A 153 -7.20 -49.08 3.46
C GLN A 153 -6.86 -50.58 3.54
N ARG A 154 -5.64 -50.95 3.15
CA ARG A 154 -5.18 -52.34 3.16
C ARG A 154 -4.49 -52.75 4.48
N LYS A 155 -4.53 -51.91 5.51
CA LYS A 155 -3.92 -52.13 6.84
C LYS A 155 -2.42 -52.44 6.79
N HIS A 156 -1.72 -51.90 5.79
CA HIS A 156 -0.28 -52.05 5.62
C HIS A 156 0.49 -51.04 6.49
N VAL A 157 0.40 -51.19 7.81
CA VAL A 157 0.82 -50.20 8.82
C VAL A 157 2.26 -49.71 8.63
N LEU A 158 3.19 -50.61 8.28
CA LEU A 158 4.60 -50.25 8.11
C LEU A 158 4.81 -49.29 6.93
N VAL A 159 4.18 -49.56 5.79
CA VAL A 159 4.25 -48.69 4.61
C VAL A 159 3.58 -47.34 4.91
N ALA A 160 2.43 -47.35 5.58
CA ALA A 160 1.73 -46.13 5.95
C ALA A 160 2.57 -45.22 6.88
N LEU A 161 3.26 -45.80 7.86
CA LEU A 161 4.12 -45.06 8.78
C LEU A 161 5.35 -44.44 8.08
N ILE A 162 5.97 -45.14 7.12
CA ILE A 162 7.11 -44.59 6.35
C ILE A 162 6.65 -43.43 5.47
N ILE A 163 5.59 -43.65 4.71
CA ILE A 163 5.08 -42.65 3.76
C ILE A 163 4.56 -41.41 4.50
N SER A 164 3.90 -41.57 5.65
CA SER A 164 3.47 -40.43 6.47
C SER A 164 4.65 -39.64 7.03
N SER A 165 5.68 -40.30 7.55
CA SER A 165 6.91 -39.65 8.03
C SER A 165 7.57 -38.84 6.91
N LEU A 166 7.63 -39.39 5.70
CA LEU A 166 8.23 -38.72 4.54
C LEU A 166 7.41 -37.52 4.06
N ILE A 167 6.07 -37.61 4.07
CA ILE A 167 5.20 -36.48 3.72
C ILE A 167 5.38 -35.34 4.74
N ILE A 168 5.37 -35.64 6.04
CA ILE A 168 5.58 -34.62 7.08
C ILE A 168 6.96 -33.97 6.93
N LEU A 169 8.00 -34.77 6.69
CA LEU A 169 9.35 -34.27 6.49
C LEU A 169 9.45 -33.33 5.26
N ARG A 170 8.80 -33.68 4.14
CA ARG A 170 8.75 -32.80 2.96
C ARG A 170 8.03 -31.49 3.25
N ILE A 171 6.95 -31.51 4.02
CA ILE A 171 6.25 -30.30 4.45
C ILE A 171 7.18 -29.42 5.31
N GLN A 172 7.94 -30.00 6.23
CA GLN A 172 8.91 -29.26 7.06
C GLN A 172 10.02 -28.61 6.24
N ILE A 173 10.54 -29.31 5.23
CA ILE A 173 11.58 -28.80 4.33
C ILE A 173 11.09 -27.56 3.59
N VAL A 174 9.82 -27.53 3.16
CA VAL A 174 9.23 -26.38 2.46
C VAL A 174 8.85 -25.25 3.43
N LEU A 175 8.36 -25.59 4.63
CA LEU A 175 7.88 -24.60 5.59
C LEU A 175 9.03 -23.86 6.31
N SER A 176 10.16 -24.53 6.53
CA SER A 176 11.28 -23.94 7.29
C SER A 176 11.83 -22.67 6.61
N PRO A 177 12.17 -22.66 5.30
CA PRO A 177 12.62 -21.44 4.62
C PRO A 177 11.58 -20.33 4.62
N ALA A 178 10.29 -20.67 4.51
CA ALA A 178 9.20 -19.69 4.50
C ALA A 178 9.05 -18.95 5.84
N LEU A 179 9.31 -19.64 6.96
CA LEU A 179 9.19 -19.08 8.31
C LEU A 179 10.35 -18.15 8.68
N PHE A 180 11.53 -18.37 8.08
CA PHE A 180 12.73 -17.57 8.31
C PHE A 180 13.01 -16.56 7.19
N LEU A 181 12.03 -16.24 6.35
CA LEU A 181 12.20 -15.21 5.33
C LEU A 181 12.22 -13.83 5.99
N TRP A 182 13.24 -13.02 5.65
CA TRP A 182 13.37 -11.66 6.17
C TRP A 182 12.57 -10.71 5.29
N GLY A 183 11.49 -10.16 5.82
CA GLY A 183 10.69 -9.11 5.18
C GLY A 183 10.82 -7.77 5.91
N PRO A 184 10.79 -6.63 5.19
CA PRO A 184 10.59 -5.35 5.83
C PRO A 184 9.20 -5.33 6.46
N GLN A 185 9.13 -5.22 7.79
CA GLN A 185 7.87 -5.06 8.49
C GLN A 185 7.70 -3.61 8.89
N GLN A 186 6.69 -2.94 8.30
CA GLN A 186 6.31 -1.59 8.68
C GLN A 186 5.70 -1.64 10.08
N ARG A 187 6.39 -1.03 11.05
CA ARG A 187 5.90 -0.89 12.42
C ARG A 187 5.64 0.57 12.69
N SER A 188 4.39 0.94 12.91
CA SER A 188 4.03 2.27 13.39
C SER A 188 4.60 2.45 14.79
N GLN A 189 5.48 3.43 14.96
CA GLN A 189 6.02 3.82 16.25
C GLN A 189 5.62 5.27 16.53
N PRO A 190 5.26 5.60 17.79
CA PRO A 190 4.99 6.99 18.14
C PRO A 190 6.29 7.79 17.98
N ALA A 191 6.24 8.82 17.14
CA ALA A 191 7.33 9.79 16.99
C ALA A 191 7.00 11.04 17.80
N SER A 192 8.02 11.61 18.46
CA SER A 192 7.87 12.91 19.14
C SER A 192 8.01 14.00 18.09
N VAL A 193 6.93 14.74 17.86
CA VAL A 193 6.88 15.86 16.94
C VAL A 193 6.75 17.15 17.74
N GLU A 194 7.56 18.15 17.39
CA GLU A 194 7.48 19.50 17.94
C GLU A 194 6.63 20.33 17.00
N ILE A 195 5.50 20.81 17.51
CA ILE A 195 4.50 21.58 16.77
C ILE A 195 4.48 22.98 17.41
N PHE A 196 4.31 24.03 16.60
CA PHE A 196 4.14 25.38 17.13
C PHE A 196 2.82 25.50 17.91
N ASP A 197 2.78 26.35 18.94
CA ASP A 197 1.58 26.51 19.78
C ASP A 197 0.45 27.26 19.06
N SER A 198 0.78 28.06 18.06
CA SER A 198 -0.19 28.86 17.30
C SER A 198 0.16 28.91 15.82
N PHE A 199 -0.87 28.80 14.98
CA PHE A 199 -0.79 29.09 13.56
C PHE A 199 -0.95 30.60 13.36
N ASP A 200 0.17 31.34 13.32
CA ASP A 200 0.15 32.80 13.15
C ASP A 200 0.00 33.18 11.67
N ILE A 201 -1.12 33.83 11.35
CA ILE A 201 -1.45 34.32 10.00
C ILE A 201 -1.18 35.83 9.88
N SER A 202 -0.74 36.48 10.98
CA SER A 202 -0.54 37.93 11.02
C SER A 202 0.81 38.38 10.47
N ALA A 203 1.77 37.46 10.35
CA ALA A 203 3.06 37.72 9.75
C ALA A 203 2.91 37.87 8.23
N ALA A 204 2.76 39.11 7.77
CA ALA A 204 3.01 39.44 6.37
C ALA A 204 4.50 39.17 6.08
N PRO A 205 4.86 38.38 5.06
CA PRO A 205 6.25 38.27 4.65
C PRO A 205 6.70 39.66 4.20
N ASP A 206 7.77 40.18 4.81
CA ASP A 206 8.24 41.55 4.61
C ASP A 206 8.53 41.87 3.14
N GLU A 207 8.82 40.86 2.31
CA GLU A 207 8.98 40.98 0.85
C GLU A 207 8.77 39.59 0.22
N ALA A 208 7.55 39.23 -0.16
CA ALA A 208 7.35 38.03 -0.97
C ALA A 208 7.72 38.35 -2.43
N GLY A 209 8.90 37.89 -2.85
CA GLY A 209 9.36 38.04 -4.22
C GLY A 209 8.45 37.31 -5.23
N PRO A 210 8.66 37.53 -6.55
CA PRO A 210 7.87 36.92 -7.62
C PRO A 210 8.00 35.38 -7.68
N GLU A 211 8.87 34.80 -6.87
CA GLU A 211 9.11 33.36 -6.72
C GLU A 211 7.84 32.55 -6.45
N PHE A 212 6.86 33.10 -5.72
CA PHE A 212 5.61 32.38 -5.43
C PHE A 212 4.81 32.06 -6.71
N ILE A 213 4.77 33.00 -7.68
CA ILE A 213 4.04 32.82 -8.94
C ILE A 213 4.69 31.71 -9.74
N TYR A 214 6.02 31.70 -9.81
CA TYR A 214 6.77 30.66 -10.49
C TYR A 214 6.57 29.30 -9.83
N ASN A 215 6.56 29.23 -8.50
CA ASN A 215 6.31 28.01 -7.75
C ASN A 215 4.88 27.47 -7.98
N GLN A 216 3.87 28.35 -8.05
CA GLN A 216 2.52 27.93 -8.38
C GLN A 216 2.44 27.34 -9.81
N HIS A 217 2.98 28.05 -10.80
CA HIS A 217 3.02 27.56 -12.18
C HIS A 217 3.81 26.26 -12.32
N ALA A 218 4.91 26.15 -11.58
CA ALA A 218 5.73 24.97 -11.49
C ALA A 218 4.92 23.75 -11.03
N VAL A 219 4.18 23.88 -9.93
CA VAL A 219 3.30 22.84 -9.40
C VAL A 219 2.19 22.49 -10.40
N GLU A 220 1.51 23.48 -10.97
CA GLU A 220 0.36 23.26 -11.85
C GLU A 220 0.74 22.63 -13.21
N GLN A 221 1.86 23.05 -13.80
CA GLN A 221 2.23 22.65 -15.17
C GLN A 221 3.19 21.46 -15.20
N PHE A 222 4.01 21.28 -14.17
CA PHE A 222 5.06 20.26 -14.16
C PHE A 222 4.87 19.19 -13.10
N ASP A 223 3.71 19.17 -12.41
CA ASP A 223 3.38 18.20 -11.36
C ASP A 223 4.49 18.14 -10.29
N MET A 224 5.08 19.30 -9.98
CA MET A 224 6.10 19.40 -8.95
C MET A 224 5.50 19.14 -7.57
N GLU A 225 6.32 18.55 -6.69
CA GLU A 225 5.94 18.33 -5.31
C GLU A 225 5.58 19.65 -4.62
N LEU A 226 4.48 19.63 -3.87
CA LEU A 226 4.06 20.78 -3.08
C LEU A 226 5.12 21.09 -2.02
N PRO A 227 5.39 22.38 -1.74
CA PRO A 227 6.33 22.77 -0.70
C PRO A 227 5.81 22.38 0.69
N PHE A 228 6.72 22.28 1.65
CA PHE A 228 6.36 21.84 3.01
C PHE A 228 5.44 22.87 3.67
N GLY A 229 4.38 22.39 4.33
CA GLY A 229 3.31 23.24 4.88
C GLY A 229 2.15 23.50 3.90
N ILE A 230 2.21 23.04 2.65
CA ILE A 230 1.11 23.16 1.69
C ILE A 230 0.66 21.78 1.21
N ALA A 231 -0.65 21.58 1.11
CA ALA A 231 -1.28 20.42 0.49
C ALA A 231 -2.31 20.89 -0.56
N LYS A 232 -2.82 19.94 -1.34
CA LYS A 232 -3.75 20.23 -2.45
C LYS A 232 -5.01 20.99 -2.03
N ASN A 233 -5.50 20.74 -0.82
CA ASN A 233 -6.79 21.27 -0.33
C ASN A 233 -6.63 22.31 0.80
N GLY A 234 -5.41 22.72 1.14
CA GLY A 234 -5.17 23.66 2.23
C GLY A 234 -3.70 23.73 2.65
N ALA A 235 -3.39 24.65 3.56
CA ALA A 235 -2.10 24.71 4.21
C ALA A 235 -2.16 24.01 5.57
N TYR A 236 -1.02 23.58 6.10
CA TYR A 236 -0.95 22.97 7.42
C TYR A 236 0.24 23.51 8.20
N GLN A 237 0.13 23.44 9.51
CA GLN A 237 1.19 23.86 10.41
C GLN A 237 2.44 23.02 10.20
N THR A 238 3.57 23.68 9.98
CA THR A 238 4.87 23.03 9.90
C THR A 238 5.28 22.51 11.28
N PHE A 239 6.08 21.46 11.29
CA PHE A 239 6.53 20.80 12.52
C PHE A 239 7.92 20.20 12.32
N GLU A 240 8.58 19.87 13.42
CA GLU A 240 9.91 19.26 13.43
C GLU A 240 9.89 17.90 14.15
N ILE A 241 10.62 16.92 13.62
CA ILE A 241 10.70 15.59 14.21
C ILE A 241 11.91 15.52 15.12
N ARG A 242 11.67 15.42 16.44
CA ARG A 242 12.74 15.32 17.42
C ARG A 242 13.47 13.99 17.19
N ASN A 243 14.79 14.07 16.94
CA ASN A 243 15.74 12.96 16.68
C ASN A 243 16.02 12.56 15.21
N GLN A 244 15.44 13.22 14.20
CA GLN A 244 15.70 12.88 12.79
C GLN A 244 16.49 13.97 12.02
N GLY A 245 17.22 14.84 12.72
CA GLY A 245 17.91 15.99 12.11
C GLY A 245 16.93 17.01 11.52
N ASN A 246 17.39 17.89 10.63
CA ASN A 246 16.57 18.92 9.98
C ASN A 246 15.52 18.36 8.99
N THR A 247 15.22 17.06 9.01
CA THR A 247 14.22 16.48 8.11
C THR A 247 12.83 16.61 8.73
N THR A 248 12.00 17.45 8.12
CA THR A 248 10.63 17.73 8.57
C THR A 248 9.57 16.88 7.84
N ARG A 249 9.98 16.04 6.88
CA ARG A 249 9.10 15.22 6.03
C ARG A 249 9.21 13.73 6.30
N GLY A 250 8.11 13.03 5.99
CA GLY A 250 8.12 11.58 5.87
C GLY A 250 8.96 11.12 4.68
N THR A 251 9.35 9.85 4.67
CA THR A 251 10.02 9.23 3.51
C THR A 251 9.31 7.94 3.13
N PHE A 252 9.60 7.42 1.94
CA PHE A 252 8.96 6.19 1.45
C PHE A 252 9.15 5.00 2.42
N ASP A 253 10.32 4.94 3.07
CA ASP A 253 10.63 3.91 4.06
C ASP A 253 10.04 4.21 5.46
N LYS A 254 9.73 5.47 5.74
CA LYS A 254 9.25 5.96 7.04
C LYS A 254 8.13 7.01 6.82
N PRO A 255 6.94 6.57 6.38
CA PRO A 255 5.83 7.48 6.21
C PRO A 255 5.43 8.05 7.57
N LEU A 256 5.08 9.32 7.57
CA LEU A 256 4.76 10.08 8.76
C LEU A 256 3.28 10.40 8.81
N LYS A 257 2.69 10.25 10.00
CA LYS A 257 1.32 10.64 10.29
C LYS A 257 1.30 11.55 11.52
N VAL A 258 0.78 12.76 11.38
CA VAL A 258 0.73 13.76 12.47
C VAL A 258 -0.62 14.44 12.48
N ILE A 259 -1.12 14.80 13.66
CA ILE A 259 -2.30 15.65 13.79
C ILE A 259 -1.82 17.09 14.02
N VAL A 260 -2.17 17.99 13.11
CA VAL A 260 -1.75 19.41 13.12
C VAL A 260 -2.93 20.32 12.82
N ASP A 261 -2.75 21.63 12.99
CA ASP A 261 -3.73 22.60 12.51
C ASP A 261 -3.60 22.77 10.99
N GLY A 262 -4.75 22.69 10.31
CA GLY A 262 -4.89 22.95 8.88
C GLY A 262 -5.62 24.27 8.65
N LEU A 263 -5.05 25.12 7.79
CA LEU A 263 -5.68 26.32 7.28
C LEU A 263 -6.38 26.01 5.96
N PHE A 264 -7.69 26.24 5.95
CA PHE A 264 -8.53 26.12 4.77
C PHE A 264 -9.01 27.49 4.36
N ILE A 265 -8.86 27.80 3.08
CA ILE A 265 -9.30 29.05 2.48
C ILE A 265 -10.34 28.69 1.42
N ASP A 266 -11.51 29.31 1.52
CA ASP A 266 -12.55 29.26 0.50
C ASP A 266 -12.78 30.67 -0.04
N MET A 267 -13.08 30.77 -1.33
CA MET A 267 -13.32 32.05 -2.00
C MET A 267 -14.59 31.97 -2.81
N LYS A 268 -15.54 32.86 -2.48
CA LYS A 268 -16.79 33.00 -3.19
C LYS A 268 -16.75 34.26 -4.02
N CYS A 269 -17.09 34.14 -5.29
CA CYS A 269 -17.08 35.25 -6.23
C CYS A 269 -18.42 35.35 -6.95
N LEU A 270 -18.85 36.59 -7.21
CA LEU A 270 -19.99 36.92 -8.05
C LEU A 270 -19.47 37.63 -9.31
N SER A 271 -19.96 37.19 -10.46
CA SER A 271 -19.73 37.90 -11.72
C SER A 271 -20.72 39.04 -11.89
N MET A 272 -20.28 40.12 -12.52
CA MET A 272 -21.13 41.22 -12.93
C MET A 272 -22.25 40.77 -13.88
N ILE A 273 -23.45 41.29 -13.68
CA ILE A 273 -24.61 41.09 -14.54
C ILE A 273 -24.67 42.19 -15.60
N ASP A 274 -24.64 43.44 -15.16
CA ASP A 274 -24.73 44.62 -16.01
C ASP A 274 -23.85 45.75 -15.45
N TYR A 275 -23.64 46.80 -16.24
CA TYR A 275 -22.96 48.00 -15.81
C TYR A 275 -23.59 49.25 -16.43
N HIS A 276 -23.62 50.31 -15.63
CA HIS A 276 -24.09 51.62 -16.09
C HIS A 276 -22.96 52.63 -15.99
N THR A 277 -22.69 53.32 -17.10
CA THR A 277 -21.66 54.36 -17.15
C THR A 277 -22.31 55.73 -17.22
N THR A 278 -21.82 56.64 -16.38
CA THR A 278 -22.16 58.06 -16.46
C THR A 278 -20.89 58.87 -16.64
N VAL A 279 -20.85 59.63 -17.75
CA VAL A 279 -19.69 60.44 -18.13
C VAL A 279 -20.00 61.90 -17.85
N VAL A 280 -19.24 62.50 -16.95
CA VAL A 280 -19.34 63.93 -16.61
C VAL A 280 -18.14 64.65 -17.22
N TYR A 281 -18.45 65.61 -18.09
CA TYR A 281 -17.45 66.47 -18.73
C TYR A 281 -17.02 67.53 -17.73
N VAL A 282 -15.75 67.51 -17.31
CA VAL A 282 -15.17 68.54 -16.44
C VAL A 282 -14.31 69.45 -17.32
N PRO A 283 -14.75 70.70 -17.61
CA PRO A 283 -13.92 71.64 -18.35
C PRO A 283 -12.71 72.03 -17.50
N ASP A 284 -11.51 71.58 -17.89
CA ASP A 284 -10.28 71.82 -17.13
C ASP A 284 -9.59 73.14 -17.53
N TYR A 285 -8.77 73.67 -16.61
CA TYR A 285 -8.18 75.02 -16.66
C TYR A 285 -6.95 75.16 -17.59
N HIS A 286 -6.51 74.07 -18.24
CA HIS A 286 -5.24 74.01 -19.01
C HIS A 286 -5.30 73.29 -20.37
N ASN A 287 -6.40 73.41 -21.13
CA ASN A 287 -6.59 72.81 -22.47
C ASN A 287 -6.59 71.26 -22.52
N ALA A 288 -6.58 70.56 -21.39
CA ALA A 288 -6.84 69.12 -21.34
C ALA A 288 -8.34 68.88 -21.10
N THR A 289 -8.98 67.98 -21.85
CA THR A 289 -10.35 67.55 -21.51
C THR A 289 -10.27 66.36 -20.55
N THR A 290 -10.56 66.61 -19.28
CA THR A 290 -10.78 65.57 -18.27
C THR A 290 -12.23 65.10 -18.32
N PHE A 291 -12.43 63.79 -18.24
CA PHE A 291 -13.76 63.21 -18.07
C PHE A 291 -13.76 62.40 -16.77
N ASN A 292 -14.77 62.64 -15.95
CA ASN A 292 -15.04 61.82 -14.79
C ASN A 292 -16.03 60.75 -15.22
N ILE A 293 -15.58 59.51 -15.25
CA ILE A 293 -16.42 58.36 -15.56
C ILE A 293 -16.80 57.71 -14.25
N THR A 294 -18.10 57.68 -13.96
CA THR A 294 -18.64 56.89 -12.86
C THR A 294 -19.23 55.62 -13.46
N ILE A 295 -18.77 54.47 -12.97
CA ILE A 295 -19.22 53.15 -13.41
C ILE A 295 -19.94 52.50 -12.23
N ASP A 296 -21.22 52.19 -12.43
CA ASP A 296 -22.05 51.46 -11.49
C ASP A 296 -22.12 50.00 -11.96
N PHE A 297 -21.46 49.10 -11.23
CA PHE A 297 -21.43 47.67 -11.53
C PHE A 297 -22.56 46.95 -10.79
N GLU A 298 -23.41 46.24 -11.53
CA GLU A 298 -24.51 45.46 -10.98
C GLU A 298 -24.09 44.00 -10.81
N PHE A 299 -24.24 43.49 -9.59
CA PHE A 299 -23.95 42.09 -9.23
C PHE A 299 -25.22 41.43 -8.69
N GLU A 300 -25.29 40.11 -8.79
CA GLU A 300 -26.45 39.35 -8.34
C GLU A 300 -26.75 39.60 -6.85
N SER A 301 -27.92 40.17 -6.56
CA SER A 301 -28.38 40.49 -5.20
C SER A 301 -27.44 41.40 -4.39
N CYS A 302 -26.73 42.30 -5.06
CA CYS A 302 -25.97 43.37 -4.41
C CYS A 302 -26.65 44.72 -4.65
N ASP A 303 -27.45 45.17 -3.68
CA ASP A 303 -28.11 46.47 -3.69
C ASP A 303 -27.56 47.33 -2.55
N PRO A 304 -26.99 48.53 -2.82
CA PRO A 304 -26.87 49.22 -4.11
C PRO A 304 -25.74 48.70 -5.01
N PRO A 305 -25.72 49.06 -6.32
CA PRO A 305 -24.65 48.71 -7.23
C PRO A 305 -23.29 49.23 -6.75
N VAL A 306 -22.24 48.48 -7.07
CA VAL A 306 -20.87 48.81 -6.67
C VAL A 306 -20.37 49.95 -7.56
N ARG A 307 -20.22 51.14 -6.97
CA ARG A 307 -19.78 52.33 -7.69
C ARG A 307 -18.27 52.49 -7.67
N ASP A 308 -17.70 52.78 -8.83
CA ASP A 308 -16.34 53.23 -8.95
C ASP A 308 -16.18 54.51 -9.78
N TYR A 309 -15.12 55.25 -9.49
CA TYR A 309 -14.84 56.55 -10.08
C TYR A 309 -13.47 56.51 -10.73
N VAL A 310 -13.42 56.66 -12.06
CA VAL A 310 -12.17 56.72 -12.80
C VAL A 310 -12.02 58.08 -13.43
N ASN A 311 -10.95 58.79 -13.05
CA ASN A 311 -10.58 60.07 -13.62
C ASN A 311 -9.60 59.82 -14.76
N TYR A 312 -10.05 60.00 -16.00
CA TYR A 312 -9.19 59.86 -17.18
C TYR A 312 -8.72 61.22 -17.67
N LEU A 313 -7.39 61.38 -17.73
CA LEU A 313 -6.76 62.41 -18.57
C LEU A 313 -6.71 61.87 -19.99
N ARG A 314 -7.32 62.57 -20.95
CA ARG A 314 -7.26 62.19 -22.37
C ARG A 314 -5.79 62.24 -22.85
N MET A 315 -5.11 61.10 -22.79
CA MET A 315 -3.81 60.92 -23.45
C MET A 315 -4.06 60.71 -24.95
N LYS A 316 -3.26 61.36 -25.79
CA LYS A 316 -3.43 61.41 -27.26
C LYS A 316 -3.00 60.12 -27.97
N TYR A 317 -2.98 58.98 -27.28
CA TYR A 317 -2.46 57.71 -27.81
C TYR A 317 -3.60 56.78 -28.26
N GLU A 318 -3.45 56.21 -29.45
CA GLU A 318 -4.47 55.48 -30.23
C GLU A 318 -4.74 54.03 -29.78
N ASP A 319 -4.06 53.53 -28.75
CA ASP A 319 -4.25 52.14 -28.31
C ASP A 319 -4.92 52.07 -26.92
N PRO A 320 -6.10 51.43 -26.80
CA PRO A 320 -6.73 51.20 -25.50
C PRO A 320 -5.91 50.18 -24.72
N ILE A 321 -5.14 50.65 -23.74
CA ILE A 321 -4.47 49.76 -22.79
C ILE A 321 -5.58 49.10 -21.95
N PRO A 322 -5.65 47.76 -21.87
CA PRO A 322 -6.54 47.10 -20.92
C PRO A 322 -6.02 47.39 -19.51
N ILE A 323 -6.67 48.34 -18.85
CA ILE A 323 -6.35 48.70 -17.47
C ILE A 323 -7.19 47.79 -16.59
N TRP A 324 -6.51 46.92 -15.85
CA TRP A 324 -7.11 46.14 -14.78
C TRP A 324 -6.82 46.86 -13.47
N TRP A 325 -7.83 46.97 -12.62
CA TRP A 325 -7.62 47.47 -11.27
C TRP A 325 -8.49 46.70 -10.28
N ALA A 326 -8.07 46.76 -9.02
CA ALA A 326 -8.76 46.08 -7.94
C ALA A 326 -9.08 47.10 -6.83
N LYS A 327 -10.26 46.95 -6.21
CA LYS A 327 -10.72 47.83 -5.14
C LYS A 327 -11.19 47.00 -3.97
N THR A 328 -10.61 47.26 -2.79
CA THR A 328 -11.09 46.70 -1.53
C THR A 328 -12.16 47.60 -0.95
N PHE A 329 -13.20 46.98 -0.37
CA PHE A 329 -14.26 47.71 0.32
C PHE A 329 -14.13 47.52 1.83
N GLU A 330 -14.10 48.63 2.58
CA GLU A 330 -14.12 48.59 4.05
C GLU A 330 -15.45 48.04 4.57
N GLN A 331 -16.54 48.40 3.90
CA GLN A 331 -17.88 47.87 4.15
C GLN A 331 -18.25 46.93 2.99
N PRO A 332 -18.51 45.63 3.26
CA PRO A 332 -18.86 44.67 2.23
C PRO A 332 -20.15 45.08 1.49
N PRO A 333 -20.10 45.42 0.18
CA PRO A 333 -21.29 45.88 -0.55
C PRO A 333 -22.29 44.76 -0.87
N CYS A 334 -21.84 43.50 -0.94
CA CYS A 334 -22.68 42.37 -1.36
C CYS A 334 -23.03 41.47 -0.18
N PRO A 335 -24.31 41.34 0.23
CA PRO A 335 -24.73 40.53 1.38
C PRO A 335 -24.65 39.01 1.13
N LEU A 336 -24.75 38.55 -0.13
CA LEU A 336 -24.64 37.13 -0.48
C LEU A 336 -23.23 36.58 -0.29
N LEU A 337 -22.21 37.45 -0.36
CA LEU A 337 -20.84 37.06 -0.11
C LEU A 337 -20.56 37.05 1.40
N PRO A 338 -19.60 36.23 1.86
CA PRO A 338 -19.14 36.30 3.24
C PRO A 338 -18.81 37.73 3.69
N GLN A 339 -19.31 38.09 4.88
CA GLN A 339 -19.20 39.45 5.45
C GLN A 339 -18.02 39.60 6.43
N GLU A 340 -17.37 38.49 6.78
CA GLU A 340 -16.34 38.44 7.83
C GLU A 340 -15.06 39.17 7.41
N ASN A 341 -14.76 39.16 6.10
CA ASN A 341 -13.57 39.76 5.51
C ASN A 341 -13.93 40.83 4.48
N LYS A 342 -12.97 41.69 4.16
CA LYS A 342 -13.11 42.71 3.11
C LYS A 342 -13.39 42.05 1.77
N GLN A 343 -14.34 42.61 1.04
CA GLN A 343 -14.62 42.19 -0.33
C GLN A 343 -13.66 42.91 -1.29
N LEU A 344 -13.16 42.20 -2.29
CA LEU A 344 -12.33 42.75 -3.34
C LEU A 344 -13.07 42.63 -4.67
N ALA A 345 -13.24 43.75 -5.36
CA ALA A 345 -13.70 43.74 -6.74
C ALA A 345 -12.53 43.92 -7.69
N TYR A 346 -12.51 43.09 -8.73
CA TYR A 346 -11.64 43.18 -9.88
C TYR A 346 -12.43 43.72 -11.06
N PHE A 347 -11.86 44.72 -11.74
CA PHE A 347 -12.47 45.39 -12.88
C PHE A 347 -11.59 45.26 -14.12
N ASP A 348 -12.25 45.04 -15.24
CA ASP A 348 -11.76 45.11 -16.61
C ASP A 348 -12.71 46.02 -17.42
N GLN A 349 -12.30 46.43 -18.62
CA GLN A 349 -13.05 47.36 -19.47
C GLN A 349 -14.52 46.97 -19.69
N CYS A 350 -14.84 45.67 -19.69
CA CYS A 350 -16.19 45.15 -19.91
C CYS A 350 -16.60 44.02 -18.95
N THR A 351 -15.76 43.70 -17.96
CA THR A 351 -16.08 42.61 -17.01
C THR A 351 -15.68 43.00 -15.60
N ALA A 352 -16.50 42.61 -14.63
CA ALA A 352 -16.16 42.78 -13.23
C ALA A 352 -16.50 41.52 -12.44
N MET A 353 -15.74 41.27 -11.38
CA MET A 353 -15.96 40.18 -10.44
C MET A 353 -15.74 40.72 -9.04
N ILE A 354 -16.65 40.42 -8.13
CA ILE A 354 -16.48 40.72 -6.71
C ILE A 354 -16.33 39.42 -5.94
N CYS A 355 -15.27 39.33 -5.13
CA CYS A 355 -14.93 38.15 -4.36
C CYS A 355 -14.84 38.46 -2.87
N SER A 356 -15.18 37.48 -2.06
CA SER A 356 -14.93 37.46 -0.62
C SER A 356 -14.34 36.12 -0.24
N SER A 357 -13.33 36.15 0.62
CA SER A 357 -12.68 34.95 1.13
C SER A 357 -13.13 34.66 2.56
N THR A 358 -13.20 33.38 2.88
CA THR A 358 -13.34 32.86 4.25
C THR A 358 -12.17 31.97 4.53
N ALA A 359 -11.56 32.14 5.70
CA ALA A 359 -10.52 31.25 6.17
C ALA A 359 -10.94 30.64 7.50
N GLY A 360 -10.56 29.39 7.70
CA GLY A 360 -10.71 28.78 9.00
C GLY A 360 -9.70 27.68 9.27
N LEU A 361 -9.53 27.43 10.55
CA LEU A 361 -8.65 26.42 11.09
C LEU A 361 -9.47 25.20 11.50
N SER A 362 -8.93 24.02 11.21
CA SER A 362 -9.44 22.75 11.71
C SER A 362 -8.29 21.80 11.96
N LYS A 363 -8.46 20.89 12.93
CA LYS A 363 -7.48 19.82 13.16
C LYS A 363 -7.53 18.83 12.01
N VAL A 364 -6.38 18.61 11.40
CA VAL A 364 -6.20 17.71 10.26
C VAL A 364 -5.21 16.63 10.61
N GLU A 365 -5.46 15.45 10.06
CA GLU A 365 -4.48 14.40 10.04
C GLU A 365 -3.66 14.54 8.75
N PHE A 366 -2.39 14.87 8.94
CA PHE A 366 -1.38 14.98 7.91
C PHE A 366 -0.73 13.61 7.69
N PHE A 367 -0.63 13.19 6.44
CA PHE A 367 0.10 12.01 6.02
C PHE A 367 1.10 12.38 4.92
N ASP A 368 2.34 11.95 5.10
CA ASP A 368 3.43 12.19 4.15
C ASP A 368 4.33 10.96 4.04
N ASP A 369 4.45 10.44 2.83
CA ASP A 369 5.34 9.32 2.49
C ASP A 369 6.57 9.76 1.69
N GLY A 370 6.84 11.08 1.62
CA GLY A 370 7.92 11.68 0.87
C GLY A 370 7.64 11.85 -0.63
N PHE A 371 6.50 11.39 -1.13
CA PHE A 371 6.03 11.63 -2.50
C PHE A 371 4.64 12.30 -2.52
N ILE A 372 3.75 11.84 -1.64
CA ILE A 372 2.35 12.25 -1.57
C ILE A 372 2.09 12.85 -0.19
N THR A 373 1.77 14.13 -0.18
CA THR A 373 1.24 14.82 0.99
C THR A 373 -0.29 14.82 0.94
N ASN A 374 -0.94 14.23 1.92
CA ASN A 374 -2.39 14.23 2.04
C ASN A 374 -2.85 14.84 3.37
N LEU A 375 -3.93 15.61 3.30
CA LEU A 375 -4.60 16.17 4.47
C LEU A 375 -6.00 15.58 4.55
N THR A 376 -6.29 14.90 5.65
CA THR A 376 -7.63 14.41 5.96
C THR A 376 -8.19 15.23 7.13
N VAL A 377 -9.33 15.89 6.89
CA VAL A 377 -10.05 16.59 7.96
C VAL A 377 -10.60 15.55 8.91
N ILE A 378 -10.31 15.69 10.19
CA ILE A 378 -10.82 14.78 11.21
C ILE A 378 -12.31 15.08 11.40
N PRO A 379 -13.22 14.09 11.25
CA PRO A 379 -14.65 14.32 11.45
C PRO A 379 -14.92 14.80 12.87
N ASP A 380 -15.99 15.56 13.05
CA ASP A 380 -16.44 16.12 14.34
C ASP A 380 -15.54 17.21 14.95
N GLN A 381 -14.54 17.71 14.21
CA GLN A 381 -13.75 18.87 14.64
C GLN A 381 -14.46 20.19 14.33
N THR A 382 -14.35 21.15 15.25
CA THR A 382 -14.90 22.49 15.07
C THR A 382 -14.06 23.27 14.07
N PHE A 383 -14.69 23.75 13.01
CA PHE A 383 -14.08 24.72 12.10
C PHE A 383 -14.10 26.10 12.74
N ILE A 384 -12.92 26.64 13.06
CA ILE A 384 -12.79 27.95 13.70
C ILE A 384 -12.51 28.97 12.60
N LEU A 385 -13.44 29.90 12.39
CA LEU A 385 -13.23 30.99 11.44
C LEU A 385 -12.13 31.92 11.94
N VAL A 386 -11.18 32.22 11.06
CA VAL A 386 -10.06 33.11 11.36
C VAL A 386 -10.09 34.28 10.41
N LYS A 387 -9.94 35.48 10.98
CA LYS A 387 -9.81 36.70 10.21
C LYS A 387 -8.43 36.70 9.53
N SER A 388 -8.41 36.46 8.22
CA SER A 388 -7.21 36.59 7.40
C SER A 388 -7.46 37.62 6.30
N ASP A 389 -6.53 38.56 6.14
CA ASP A 389 -6.54 39.48 5.01
C ASP A 389 -5.82 38.81 3.83
N LEU A 390 -6.52 37.85 3.20
CA LEU A 390 -5.97 37.11 2.05
C LEU A 390 -5.54 38.06 0.92
N TRP A 391 -6.24 39.18 0.76
CA TRP A 391 -5.92 40.18 -0.25
C TRP A 391 -4.59 40.87 0.04
N HIS A 392 -4.31 41.16 1.31
CA HIS A 392 -3.00 41.66 1.72
C HIS A 392 -1.91 40.61 1.48
N MET A 393 -2.17 39.34 1.80
CA MET A 393 -1.21 38.24 1.54
C MET A 393 -0.89 38.08 0.05
N MET A 394 -1.92 38.12 -0.82
CA MET A 394 -1.74 38.04 -2.27
C MET A 394 -1.14 39.31 -2.86
N GLY A 395 -1.48 40.48 -2.32
CA GLY A 395 -0.92 41.76 -2.73
C GLY A 395 0.59 41.81 -2.49
N ASN A 396 1.05 41.34 -1.33
CA ASN A 396 2.47 41.31 -1.00
C ASN A 396 3.25 40.25 -1.80
N SER A 397 2.58 39.19 -2.28
CA SER A 397 3.21 38.15 -3.09
C SER A 397 3.32 38.53 -4.57
N LEU A 398 2.50 39.46 -5.04
CA LEU A 398 2.67 40.10 -6.34
C LEU A 398 3.74 41.17 -6.22
N SER A 399 4.98 40.83 -6.58
CA SER A 399 6.15 41.72 -6.51
C SER A 399 5.82 43.16 -6.93
N ALA A 400 5.99 44.11 -6.02
CA ALA A 400 5.82 45.55 -6.26
C ALA A 400 6.91 46.14 -7.19
N THR A 401 7.85 45.32 -7.69
CA THR A 401 9.06 45.78 -8.36
C THR A 401 8.91 46.18 -9.83
N VAL A 402 7.72 46.53 -10.29
CA VAL A 402 7.62 47.40 -11.46
C VAL A 402 6.57 48.47 -11.22
N GLU A 403 7.01 49.54 -10.57
CA GLU A 403 6.30 50.80 -10.31
C GLU A 403 5.82 51.52 -11.58
N ASP A 404 5.75 50.85 -12.74
CA ASP A 404 5.16 51.38 -13.97
C ASP A 404 4.74 50.32 -15.01
N GLN A 405 4.72 49.02 -14.65
CA GLN A 405 4.19 47.99 -15.54
C GLN A 405 3.41 46.96 -14.73
N THR A 406 2.10 46.92 -14.95
CA THR A 406 1.35 45.69 -14.79
C THR A 406 2.14 44.57 -15.48
N PRO A 407 2.33 43.38 -14.87
CA PRO A 407 3.11 42.32 -15.49
C PRO A 407 2.41 41.87 -16.80
N VAL A 408 2.89 42.38 -17.93
CA VAL A 408 2.43 41.98 -19.27
C VAL A 408 3.31 40.82 -19.73
N TYR A 409 2.85 39.60 -19.52
CA TYR A 409 3.50 38.41 -20.07
C TYR A 409 3.13 38.28 -21.56
N ARG A 410 4.12 38.51 -22.44
CA ARG A 410 3.95 38.38 -23.90
C ARG A 410 4.49 37.01 -24.36
N THR A 411 3.59 36.08 -24.66
CA THR A 411 3.97 34.82 -25.34
C THR A 411 4.02 35.01 -26.86
N LYS A 412 4.78 34.15 -27.55
CA LYS A 412 5.06 34.26 -29.01
C LYS A 412 3.82 34.14 -29.91
N ASP A 413 2.68 33.69 -29.38
CA ASP A 413 1.46 33.41 -30.14
C ASP A 413 0.30 34.39 -29.85
N GLY A 414 0.57 35.53 -29.21
CA GLY A 414 -0.42 36.57 -28.91
C GLY A 414 -0.67 36.77 -27.41
N LEU A 415 -1.12 37.97 -27.04
CA LEU A 415 -1.39 38.38 -25.65
C LEU A 415 -2.48 37.51 -25.03
N GLN A 416 -2.10 36.53 -24.22
CA GLN A 416 -2.98 35.96 -23.20
C GLN A 416 -2.56 36.52 -21.84
N TYR A 417 -3.29 37.53 -21.38
CA TYR A 417 -3.24 37.96 -19.99
C TYR A 417 -3.67 36.80 -19.09
N VAL A 418 -3.18 36.74 -17.85
CA VAL A 418 -3.58 35.74 -16.85
C VAL A 418 -5.09 35.79 -16.69
N LYS A 419 -5.75 34.91 -17.44
CA LYS A 419 -7.17 34.67 -17.32
C LYS A 419 -7.32 33.84 -16.04
N PHE A 420 -7.48 34.53 -14.90
CA PHE A 420 -7.95 33.92 -13.64
C PHE A 420 -9.27 33.17 -13.82
N VAL A 421 -9.93 33.35 -14.96
CA VAL A 421 -11.11 32.62 -15.41
C VAL A 421 -10.72 31.42 -16.27
N ASN A 422 -10.25 30.33 -15.65
CA ASN A 422 -10.39 29.00 -16.26
C ASN A 422 -10.26 27.82 -15.28
N LYS A 423 -10.87 27.90 -14.09
CA LYS A 423 -11.35 26.68 -13.39
C LYS A 423 -12.45 26.86 -12.34
N LEU A 424 -13.22 27.96 -12.40
CA LEU A 424 -14.48 28.11 -11.66
C LEU A 424 -15.67 27.77 -12.56
N ARG A 425 -15.67 26.57 -13.16
CA ARG A 425 -16.80 26.08 -13.96
C ARG A 425 -17.20 24.67 -13.48
N LYS A 426 -18.25 24.69 -12.64
CA LYS A 426 -19.01 23.57 -12.03
C LYS A 426 -18.29 22.69 -11.02
#